data_AF-A0A2S2PHH4-F1
#
_entry.id   AF-A0A2S2PHH4-F1
#
_cell.length_a   1.000
_cell.length_b   1.000
_cell.length_c   1.000
_cell.angle_alpha   90.00
_cell.angle_beta   90.00
_cell.angle_gamma   90.00
#
_symmetry.space_group_name_H-M   'P 1'
#
loop_
_entity.id
_entity.type
_entity.pdbx_description
1 polymer ?
#
loop_
_entity_poly.entity_id
_entity_poly.type
_entity_poly.pdbx_seq_one_letter_code
_entity_poly.pdbx_strand_id
1 'polypeptide(L)'
;MYPTVALRHAAAVLVAVALMSARPGHGMAYTVFQAVVEYYRTIAPEPVDAVPDAPYIGRQYDFVVVGAGSGGSVVANRLTEVAGWTVLLIEAGGEENAMTDVPLLVSYLIGTGFDWDYRTEPQDGVCGAMEDRKCRWPRGKVMGGTSVINYMMYTRGVPEDYDRWARMGNTGWSYEDVLPYFKKSEDLENGRVAASPTATHLHGRGGYLKVQEPPWKTPLGPAFLRAGRELGYETPVDYNGPRPLGFSYVLATTDRGTRCSASKAFLRPIRHRPNLTVAKRTTVTKVLIDPGTKRAYGVRFVRNRQTSSVYARKEVILCAGALNSPQLLMLSGVGPAEHLTKIGVPVVSDLPVGYNLQDHVSMAGLVFLVNQSVTIVESRYRHP
;
A
#
# COMPACT_ATOMS: atom_id res chain seq x y z
N MET A 1 -0.71 -35.21 -13.21
CA MET A 1 0.77 -35.15 -13.25
C MET A 1 1.29 -34.76 -14.65
N TYR A 2 0.67 -33.77 -15.31
CA TYR A 2 1.08 -33.26 -16.64
C TYR A 2 1.10 -31.72 -16.84
N PRO A 3 0.85 -30.83 -15.83
CA PRO A 3 0.89 -29.38 -16.09
C PRO A 3 2.30 -28.76 -16.01
N THR A 4 3.31 -29.47 -15.50
CA THR A 4 4.65 -28.92 -15.24
C THR A 4 5.54 -28.80 -16.48
N VAL A 5 5.29 -29.58 -17.54
CA VAL A 5 6.09 -29.54 -18.78
C VAL A 5 5.62 -28.40 -19.70
N ALA A 6 4.32 -28.13 -19.75
CA ALA A 6 3.76 -27.02 -20.54
C ALA A 6 4.18 -25.65 -19.99
N LEU A 7 4.23 -25.47 -18.66
CA LEU A 7 4.73 -24.23 -18.05
C LEU A 7 6.23 -23.99 -18.32
N ARG A 8 7.04 -25.07 -18.35
CA ARG A 8 8.48 -24.96 -18.64
C ARG A 8 8.75 -24.58 -20.10
N HIS A 9 7.98 -25.12 -21.04
CA HIS A 9 8.11 -24.76 -22.45
C HIS A 9 7.58 -23.35 -22.75
N ALA A 10 6.48 -22.92 -22.12
CA ALA A 10 5.99 -21.56 -22.24
C ALA A 10 7.02 -20.53 -21.73
N ALA A 11 7.62 -20.77 -20.55
CA ALA A 11 8.64 -19.89 -19.99
C ALA A 11 9.90 -19.81 -20.87
N ALA A 12 10.36 -20.93 -21.44
CA ALA A 12 11.54 -20.97 -22.31
C ALA A 12 11.32 -20.23 -23.64
N VAL A 13 10.15 -20.39 -24.26
CA VAL A 13 9.78 -19.70 -25.50
C VAL A 13 9.58 -18.19 -25.25
N LEU A 14 9.05 -17.81 -24.09
CA LEU A 14 8.84 -16.40 -23.70
C LEU A 14 10.13 -15.65 -23.39
N VAL A 15 11.09 -16.29 -22.72
CA VAL A 15 12.44 -15.70 -22.51
C VAL A 15 13.12 -15.46 -23.85
N ALA A 16 12.96 -16.37 -24.82
CA ALA A 16 13.49 -16.16 -26.17
C ALA A 16 12.83 -14.97 -26.88
N VAL A 17 11.50 -14.79 -26.76
CA VAL A 17 10.79 -13.65 -27.37
C VAL A 17 11.19 -12.31 -26.72
N ALA A 18 11.36 -12.26 -25.39
CA ALA A 18 11.81 -11.06 -24.69
C ALA A 18 13.28 -10.69 -24.99
N LEU A 19 14.13 -11.69 -25.25
CA LEU A 19 15.49 -11.47 -25.73
C LEU A 19 15.54 -11.04 -27.21
N MET A 20 14.60 -11.51 -28.03
CA MET A 20 14.51 -11.18 -29.46
C MET A 20 13.85 -9.83 -29.75
N SER A 21 13.05 -9.28 -28.82
CA SER A 21 12.48 -7.93 -28.95
C SER A 21 13.48 -6.81 -28.64
N ALA A 22 14.69 -7.15 -28.17
CA ALA A 22 15.82 -6.24 -28.07
C ALA A 22 16.28 -5.83 -29.48
N ARG A 23 15.93 -4.60 -29.90
CA ARG A 23 16.34 -4.07 -31.21
C ARG A 23 17.87 -3.88 -31.26
N PRO A 24 18.54 -4.19 -32.38
CA PRO A 24 19.94 -3.83 -32.55
C PRO A 24 20.05 -2.30 -32.59
N GLY A 25 20.87 -1.72 -31.70
CA GLY A 25 21.24 -0.29 -31.76
C GLY A 25 20.94 0.55 -30.53
N HIS A 26 20.32 0.02 -29.48
CA HIS A 26 20.32 0.66 -28.15
C HIS A 26 20.90 -0.35 -27.16
N GLY A 27 22.08 -0.04 -26.62
CA GLY A 27 22.79 -0.91 -25.71
C GLY A 27 21.96 -1.19 -24.47
N MET A 28 21.56 -2.45 -24.31
CA MET A 28 21.40 -3.23 -23.06
C MET A 28 20.67 -4.52 -23.47
N ALA A 29 21.43 -5.59 -23.72
CA ALA A 29 20.84 -6.92 -23.76
C ALA A 29 20.32 -7.21 -22.34
N TYR A 30 19.00 -7.33 -22.18
CA TYR A 30 18.42 -7.64 -20.89
C TYR A 30 18.98 -8.97 -20.38
N THR A 31 19.42 -9.02 -19.11
CA THR A 31 19.66 -10.30 -18.46
C THR A 31 18.36 -11.11 -18.42
N VAL A 32 18.44 -12.44 -18.35
CA VAL A 32 17.25 -13.30 -18.23
C VAL A 32 16.36 -12.84 -17.08
N PHE A 33 16.97 -12.39 -15.98
CA PHE A 33 16.26 -11.82 -14.85
C PHE A 33 15.52 -10.53 -15.24
N GLN A 34 16.17 -9.57 -15.89
CA GLN A 34 15.50 -8.34 -16.36
C GLN A 34 14.38 -8.62 -17.36
N ALA A 35 14.57 -9.57 -18.28
CA ALA A 35 13.55 -9.96 -19.25
C ALA A 35 12.30 -10.53 -18.53
N VAL A 36 12.49 -11.36 -17.50
CA VAL A 36 11.38 -11.88 -16.67
C VAL A 36 10.70 -10.76 -15.90
N VAL A 37 11.47 -9.87 -15.27
CA VAL A 37 10.93 -8.70 -14.56
C VAL A 37 10.09 -7.84 -15.50
N GLU A 38 10.60 -7.54 -16.70
CA GLU A 38 9.94 -6.70 -17.68
C GLU A 38 8.69 -7.36 -18.27
N TYR A 39 8.74 -8.67 -18.53
CA TYR A 39 7.56 -9.45 -18.92
C TYR A 39 6.43 -9.32 -17.90
N TYR A 40 6.73 -9.52 -16.62
CA TYR A 40 5.72 -9.40 -15.57
C TYR A 40 5.23 -7.96 -15.36
N ARG A 41 6.06 -6.96 -15.66
CA ARG A 41 5.64 -5.55 -15.62
C ARG A 41 4.68 -5.17 -16.75
N THR A 42 4.85 -5.74 -17.95
CA THR A 42 4.21 -5.24 -19.17
C THR A 42 3.17 -6.17 -19.78
N ILE A 43 3.35 -7.48 -19.68
CA ILE A 43 2.63 -8.48 -20.50
C ILE A 43 1.89 -9.52 -19.66
N ALA A 44 2.31 -9.76 -18.41
CA ALA A 44 1.74 -10.85 -17.63
C ALA A 44 0.22 -10.68 -17.36
N PRO A 45 -0.55 -11.79 -17.44
CA PRO A 45 -1.98 -11.76 -17.17
C PRO A 45 -2.27 -11.45 -15.70
N GLU A 46 -3.47 -10.91 -15.44
CA GLU A 46 -3.95 -10.70 -14.07
C GLU A 46 -4.05 -12.06 -13.33
N PRO A 47 -3.79 -12.10 -12.00
CA PRO A 47 -3.94 -13.31 -11.21
C PRO A 47 -5.35 -13.92 -11.34
N VAL A 48 -5.46 -15.24 -11.23
CA VAL A 48 -6.75 -15.96 -11.35
C VAL A 48 -7.76 -15.52 -10.29
N ASP A 49 -7.27 -15.12 -9.11
CA ASP A 49 -8.06 -14.64 -7.98
C ASP A 49 -8.13 -13.10 -7.90
N ALA A 50 -7.79 -12.40 -8.99
CA ALA A 50 -7.91 -10.95 -9.11
C ALA A 50 -9.34 -10.48 -8.84
N VAL A 51 -9.46 -9.24 -8.38
CA VAL A 51 -10.77 -8.62 -8.15
C VAL A 51 -11.33 -8.22 -9.52
N PRO A 52 -12.54 -8.67 -9.91
CA PRO A 52 -13.08 -8.35 -11.23
C PRO A 52 -13.19 -6.84 -11.46
N ASP A 53 -12.75 -6.36 -12.62
CA ASP A 53 -13.03 -5.00 -13.05
C ASP A 53 -14.46 -4.92 -13.58
N ALA A 54 -15.27 -4.01 -13.05
CA ALA A 54 -16.65 -3.87 -13.48
C ALA A 54 -16.72 -3.27 -14.89
N PRO A 55 -17.37 -3.92 -15.87
CA PRO A 55 -17.46 -3.38 -17.23
C PRO A 55 -18.31 -2.10 -17.30
N TYR A 56 -19.23 -1.94 -16.35
CA TYR A 56 -20.13 -0.80 -16.21
C TYR A 56 -20.16 -0.33 -14.76
N ILE A 57 -20.27 0.98 -14.58
CA ILE A 57 -20.45 1.62 -13.27
C ILE A 57 -21.89 2.10 -13.19
N GLY A 58 -22.61 1.64 -12.17
CA GLY A 58 -23.95 2.09 -11.83
C GLY A 58 -24.09 3.61 -11.77
N ARG A 59 -25.28 4.15 -12.07
CA ARG A 59 -25.53 5.59 -11.88
C ARG A 59 -25.39 6.02 -10.41
N GLN A 60 -25.70 5.14 -9.46
CA GLN A 60 -25.72 5.47 -8.04
C GLN A 60 -25.44 4.26 -7.13
N TYR A 61 -24.72 4.50 -6.03
CA TYR A 61 -24.40 3.54 -4.97
C TYR A 61 -24.77 4.11 -3.59
N ASP A 62 -24.82 3.29 -2.54
CA ASP A 62 -24.93 3.83 -1.18
C ASP A 62 -23.65 4.54 -0.79
N PHE A 63 -22.52 3.90 -1.05
CA PHE A 63 -21.19 4.42 -0.76
C PHE A 63 -20.31 4.42 -2.00
N VAL A 64 -19.56 5.49 -2.18
CA VAL A 64 -18.47 5.55 -3.16
C VAL A 64 -17.15 5.70 -2.40
N VAL A 65 -16.31 4.68 -2.45
CA VAL A 65 -14.98 4.64 -1.84
C VAL A 65 -13.93 4.98 -2.90
N VAL A 66 -13.14 6.01 -2.64
CA VAL A 66 -12.13 6.53 -3.59
C VAL A 66 -10.74 6.07 -3.16
N GLY A 67 -10.14 5.15 -3.90
CA GLY A 67 -8.84 4.54 -3.65
C GLY A 67 -8.97 3.16 -3.01
N ALA A 68 -8.45 2.13 -3.68
CA ALA A 68 -8.38 0.75 -3.19
C ALA A 68 -7.07 0.49 -2.42
N GLY A 69 -6.54 1.50 -1.73
CA GLY A 69 -5.35 1.38 -0.89
C GLY A 69 -5.61 0.64 0.43
N SER A 70 -4.67 0.73 1.37
CA SER A 70 -4.76 0.10 2.69
C SER A 70 -6.05 0.43 3.45
N GLY A 71 -6.47 1.70 3.49
CA GLY A 71 -7.72 2.10 4.14
C GLY A 71 -8.96 1.71 3.33
N GLY A 72 -8.98 2.02 2.03
CA GLY A 72 -10.17 1.82 1.19
C GLY A 72 -10.53 0.36 0.97
N SER A 73 -9.53 -0.53 0.93
CA SER A 73 -9.75 -1.98 0.88
C SER A 73 -10.52 -2.48 2.11
N VAL A 74 -10.14 -2.00 3.30
CA VAL A 74 -10.80 -2.35 4.57
C VAL A 74 -12.21 -1.76 4.63
N VAL A 75 -12.37 -0.48 4.26
CA VAL A 75 -13.67 0.21 4.26
C VAL A 75 -14.66 -0.50 3.33
N ALA A 76 -14.26 -0.79 2.08
CA ALA A 76 -15.11 -1.48 1.13
C ALA A 76 -15.49 -2.89 1.63
N ASN A 77 -14.55 -3.60 2.26
CA ASN A 77 -14.83 -4.89 2.88
C ASN A 77 -15.87 -4.80 3.98
N ARG A 78 -15.73 -3.87 4.93
CA ARG A 78 -16.65 -3.78 6.07
C ARG A 78 -18.02 -3.24 5.68
N LEU A 79 -18.10 -2.24 4.80
CA LEU A 79 -19.39 -1.73 4.33
C LEU A 79 -20.20 -2.82 3.61
N THR A 80 -19.55 -3.67 2.82
CA THR A 80 -20.24 -4.73 2.07
C THR A 80 -20.62 -5.95 2.91
N GLU A 81 -20.26 -6.00 4.20
CA GLU A 81 -20.83 -6.98 5.14
C GLU A 81 -22.33 -6.75 5.35
N VAL A 82 -22.81 -5.51 5.16
CA VAL A 82 -24.23 -5.17 5.21
C VAL A 82 -24.84 -5.41 3.83
N ALA A 83 -25.61 -6.50 3.70
CA ALA A 83 -26.17 -6.94 2.41
C ALA A 83 -27.05 -5.88 1.70
N GLY A 84 -27.70 -4.99 2.46
CA GLY A 84 -28.55 -3.92 1.92
C GLY A 84 -27.79 -2.68 1.41
N TRP A 85 -26.47 -2.63 1.53
CA TRP A 85 -25.67 -1.50 1.07
C TRP A 85 -24.91 -1.83 -0.20
N THR A 86 -25.01 -0.98 -1.23
CA THR A 86 -24.18 -1.10 -2.44
C THR A 86 -22.96 -0.19 -2.38
N VAL A 87 -21.79 -0.74 -2.69
CA VAL A 87 -20.51 -0.04 -2.61
C VAL A 87 -19.82 -0.04 -3.96
N LEU A 88 -19.43 1.15 -4.42
CA LEU A 88 -18.50 1.31 -5.53
C LEU A 88 -17.12 1.66 -4.98
N LEU A 89 -16.12 0.85 -5.31
CA LEU A 89 -14.72 1.10 -5.03
C LEU A 89 -14.01 1.50 -6.33
N ILE A 90 -13.41 2.70 -6.35
CA ILE A 90 -12.72 3.25 -7.52
C ILE A 90 -11.21 3.31 -7.26
N GLU A 91 -10.41 2.74 -8.15
CA GLU A 91 -8.93 2.75 -8.07
C GLU A 91 -8.30 3.25 -9.37
N ALA A 92 -7.34 4.16 -9.24
CA ALA A 92 -6.61 4.74 -10.37
C ALA A 92 -5.66 3.73 -11.03
N GLY A 93 -5.11 2.81 -10.25
CA GLY A 93 -4.22 1.75 -10.69
C GLY A 93 -4.90 0.52 -11.28
N GLY A 94 -4.06 -0.40 -11.77
CA GLY A 94 -4.45 -1.73 -12.21
C GLY A 94 -4.39 -2.77 -11.09
N GLU A 95 -4.37 -4.04 -11.46
CA GLU A 95 -4.24 -5.16 -10.54
C GLU A 95 -2.77 -5.42 -10.14
N GLU A 96 -2.56 -6.02 -8.97
CA GLU A 96 -1.25 -6.53 -8.54
C GLU A 96 -0.88 -7.82 -9.32
N ASN A 97 0.39 -8.25 -9.27
CA ASN A 97 0.86 -9.41 -10.05
C ASN A 97 1.96 -10.22 -9.33
N ALA A 98 2.45 -11.29 -9.96
CA ALA A 98 3.45 -12.18 -9.36
C ALA A 98 4.76 -11.47 -8.95
N MET A 99 5.15 -10.38 -9.60
CA MET A 99 6.33 -9.60 -9.18
C MET A 99 6.08 -8.87 -7.86
N THR A 100 4.86 -8.35 -7.68
CA THR A 100 4.49 -7.67 -6.43
C THR A 100 4.41 -8.61 -5.23
N ASP A 101 4.30 -9.92 -5.49
CA ASP A 101 4.20 -10.97 -4.47
C ASP A 101 5.53 -11.27 -3.81
N VAL A 102 6.65 -11.06 -4.53
CA VAL A 102 7.99 -11.40 -4.06
C VAL A 102 8.54 -10.26 -3.20
N PRO A 103 8.71 -10.45 -1.88
CA PRO A 103 9.11 -9.38 -0.95
C PRO A 103 10.39 -8.64 -1.34
N LEU A 104 11.37 -9.37 -1.88
CA LEU A 104 12.67 -8.80 -2.22
C LEU A 104 12.57 -7.79 -3.38
N LEU A 105 11.57 -7.89 -4.26
CA LEU A 105 11.52 -7.16 -5.54
C LEU A 105 10.93 -5.73 -5.44
N VAL A 106 10.68 -5.22 -4.24
CA VAL A 106 10.07 -3.89 -4.01
C VAL A 106 10.78 -2.77 -4.78
N SER A 107 12.12 -2.77 -4.81
CA SER A 107 12.89 -1.73 -5.48
C SER A 107 12.68 -1.69 -7.00
N TYR A 108 12.19 -2.77 -7.61
CA TYR A 108 11.80 -2.81 -9.02
C TYR A 108 10.36 -2.37 -9.27
N LEU A 109 9.56 -2.13 -8.23
CA LEU A 109 8.18 -1.65 -8.38
C LEU A 109 8.10 -0.12 -8.31
N ILE A 110 9.02 0.50 -7.55
CA ILE A 110 9.12 1.95 -7.41
C ILE A 110 9.49 2.59 -8.76
N GLY A 111 8.83 3.70 -9.11
CA GLY A 111 9.01 4.39 -10.39
C GLY A 111 8.40 3.67 -11.60
N THR A 112 7.57 2.65 -11.39
CA THR A 112 6.85 1.94 -12.48
C THR A 112 5.37 2.33 -12.51
N GLY A 113 4.57 1.67 -13.35
CA GLY A 113 3.11 1.85 -13.38
C GLY A 113 2.39 1.57 -12.04
N PHE A 114 3.02 0.83 -11.12
CA PHE A 114 2.53 0.60 -9.76
C PHE A 114 2.75 1.77 -8.79
N ASP A 115 3.47 2.81 -9.22
CA ASP A 115 3.80 3.98 -8.42
C ASP A 115 3.13 5.23 -9.01
N TRP A 116 2.73 6.14 -8.14
CA TRP A 116 2.39 7.52 -8.52
C TRP A 116 3.64 8.33 -8.87
N ASP A 117 4.81 7.90 -8.37
CA ASP A 117 6.13 8.47 -8.63
C ASP A 117 6.27 9.93 -8.21
N TYR A 118 5.66 10.31 -7.08
CA TYR A 118 5.77 11.67 -6.56
C TYR A 118 7.20 12.06 -6.22
N ARG A 119 7.45 13.36 -6.29
CA ARG A 119 8.69 14.01 -5.88
C ARG A 119 8.35 15.18 -4.96
N THR A 120 9.19 15.42 -3.97
CA THR A 120 9.08 16.64 -3.16
C THR A 120 9.52 17.86 -3.97
N GLU A 121 9.16 19.05 -3.49
CA GLU A 121 9.93 20.26 -3.85
C GLU A 121 11.37 20.15 -3.29
N PRO A 122 12.36 20.83 -3.89
CA PRO A 122 13.71 20.88 -3.35
C PRO A 122 13.71 21.55 -1.97
N GLN A 123 14.46 20.99 -1.03
CA GLN A 123 14.56 21.49 0.34
C GLN A 123 16.03 21.49 0.78
N ASP A 124 16.45 22.57 1.45
CA ASP A 124 17.82 22.66 1.96
C ASP A 124 18.06 21.62 3.06
N GLY A 125 19.19 20.92 3.00
CA GLY A 125 19.59 19.92 3.99
C GLY A 125 18.92 18.53 3.84
N VAL A 126 18.00 18.34 2.89
CA VAL A 126 17.30 17.06 2.69
C VAL A 126 17.48 16.58 1.25
N CYS A 127 17.69 15.27 1.05
CA CYS A 127 17.81 14.65 -0.27
C CYS A 127 18.86 15.28 -1.21
N GLY A 128 19.93 15.88 -0.67
CA GLY A 128 20.96 16.57 -1.45
C GLY A 128 21.74 15.69 -2.43
N ALA A 129 21.77 14.37 -2.21
CA ALA A 129 22.39 13.39 -3.10
C ALA A 129 21.43 12.80 -4.14
N MET A 130 20.15 13.22 -4.16
CA MET A 130 19.16 12.78 -5.14
C MET A 130 19.14 13.70 -6.36
N GLU A 131 18.65 13.18 -7.49
CA GLU A 131 18.41 13.95 -8.72
C GLU A 131 17.55 15.19 -8.42
N ASP A 132 17.96 16.35 -8.96
CA ASP A 132 17.35 17.67 -8.74
C ASP A 132 17.18 18.10 -7.27
N ARG A 133 17.86 17.42 -6.33
CA ARG A 133 17.70 17.59 -4.88
C ARG A 133 16.26 17.37 -4.40
N LYS A 134 15.52 16.49 -5.09
CA LYS A 134 14.14 16.13 -4.75
C LYS A 134 14.08 14.72 -4.19
N CYS A 135 13.36 14.55 -3.08
CA CYS A 135 13.12 13.22 -2.54
C CYS A 135 12.15 12.45 -3.43
N ARG A 136 12.44 11.17 -3.67
CA ARG A 136 11.45 10.24 -4.23
C ARG A 136 10.42 9.93 -3.15
N TRP A 137 9.13 10.05 -3.49
CA TRP A 137 8.04 9.82 -2.55
C TRP A 137 7.04 8.78 -3.07
N PRO A 138 7.45 7.50 -3.12
CA PRO A 138 6.65 6.46 -3.76
C PRO A 138 5.30 6.27 -3.06
N ARG A 139 4.24 6.14 -3.86
CA ARG A 139 2.88 5.85 -3.41
C ARG A 139 2.25 4.85 -4.35
N GLY A 140 1.66 3.78 -3.83
CA GLY A 140 1.11 2.72 -4.68
C GLY A 140 -0.09 3.21 -5.49
N LYS A 141 -0.05 2.97 -6.80
CA LYS A 141 -1.11 3.20 -7.79
C LYS A 141 -1.53 1.84 -8.37
N VAL A 142 -2.20 1.05 -7.56
CA VAL A 142 -2.54 -0.36 -7.80
C VAL A 142 -3.59 -0.79 -6.79
N MET A 143 -4.39 -1.82 -7.10
CA MET A 143 -5.25 -2.48 -6.11
C MET A 143 -4.43 -2.90 -4.89
N GLY A 144 -4.79 -2.40 -3.70
CA GLY A 144 -4.03 -2.54 -2.45
C GLY A 144 -3.14 -1.32 -2.11
N GLY A 145 -2.93 -0.41 -3.05
CA GLY A 145 -2.17 0.83 -2.90
C GLY A 145 -0.74 0.59 -2.41
N THR A 146 -0.24 1.45 -1.53
CA THR A 146 1.15 1.37 -1.02
C THR A 146 1.46 0.05 -0.31
N SER A 147 0.48 -0.73 0.15
CA SER A 147 0.74 -2.06 0.71
C SER A 147 1.37 -3.04 -0.29
N VAL A 148 1.23 -2.77 -1.59
CA VAL A 148 1.81 -3.57 -2.68
C VAL A 148 3.29 -3.24 -2.91
N ILE A 149 3.72 -2.02 -2.58
CA ILE A 149 5.09 -1.54 -2.82
C ILE A 149 5.85 -1.18 -1.52
N ASN A 150 5.29 -1.48 -0.35
CA ASN A 150 5.97 -1.27 0.93
C ASN A 150 6.93 -2.43 1.27
N TYR A 151 7.69 -2.28 2.37
CA TYR A 151 8.59 -3.31 2.88
C TYR A 151 7.95 -4.32 3.86
N MET A 152 6.62 -4.41 3.90
CA MET A 152 5.81 -5.36 4.68
C MET A 152 5.98 -5.32 6.20
N MET A 153 6.84 -4.47 6.76
CA MET A 153 7.02 -4.35 8.21
C MET A 153 5.69 -4.05 8.90
N TYR A 154 5.31 -4.92 9.83
CA TYR A 154 4.10 -4.77 10.63
C TYR A 154 4.49 -4.20 12.00
N THR A 155 4.10 -2.95 12.23
CA THR A 155 4.34 -2.19 13.48
C THR A 155 3.08 -1.40 13.82
N ARG A 156 2.83 -1.22 15.11
CA ARG A 156 1.79 -0.35 15.66
C ARG A 156 2.47 0.84 16.34
N GLY A 157 1.77 1.98 16.40
CA GLY A 157 2.14 3.06 17.31
C GLY A 157 2.12 2.60 18.78
N VAL A 158 2.78 3.34 19.65
CA VAL A 158 2.74 3.10 21.10
C VAL A 158 1.43 3.64 21.68
N PRO A 159 0.95 3.15 22.85
CA PRO A 159 -0.32 3.60 23.42
C PRO A 159 -0.49 5.12 23.50
N GLU A 160 0.58 5.81 23.90
CA GLU A 160 0.60 7.27 24.04
C GLU A 160 0.32 8.01 22.71
N ASP A 161 0.63 7.43 21.55
CA ASP A 161 0.32 8.05 20.25
C ASP A 161 -1.20 8.22 20.07
N TYR A 162 -1.98 7.20 20.45
CA TYR A 162 -3.43 7.15 20.32
C TYR A 162 -4.11 7.90 21.47
N ASP A 163 -3.62 7.73 22.70
CA ASP A 163 -4.16 8.45 23.85
C ASP A 163 -3.99 9.97 23.69
N ARG A 164 -2.90 10.40 23.04
CA ARG A 164 -2.74 11.80 22.63
C ARG A 164 -3.81 12.21 21.62
N TRP A 165 -4.18 11.38 20.64
CA TRP A 165 -5.28 11.68 19.70
C TRP A 165 -6.60 11.86 20.43
N ALA A 166 -6.92 11.00 21.39
CA ALA A 166 -8.10 11.15 22.23
C ALA A 166 -8.08 12.45 23.03
N ARG A 167 -6.94 12.81 23.64
CA ARG A 167 -6.77 14.09 24.38
C ARG A 167 -6.88 15.33 23.49
N MET A 168 -6.60 15.22 22.19
CA MET A 168 -6.84 16.28 21.21
C MET A 168 -8.31 16.43 20.79
N GLY A 169 -9.23 15.68 21.41
CA GLY A 169 -10.67 15.75 21.17
C GLY A 169 -11.21 14.68 20.23
N ASN A 170 -10.40 13.70 19.82
CA ASN A 170 -10.85 12.59 18.98
C ASN A 170 -11.39 11.44 19.86
N THR A 171 -12.59 11.61 20.40
CA THR A 171 -13.24 10.59 21.23
C THR A 171 -13.32 9.24 20.52
N GLY A 172 -12.99 8.15 21.23
CA GLY A 172 -12.96 6.79 20.67
C GLY A 172 -11.66 6.42 19.95
N TRP A 173 -10.61 7.24 20.06
CA TRP A 173 -9.28 6.99 19.48
C TRP A 173 -8.18 6.76 20.52
N SER A 174 -8.53 6.44 21.78
CA SER A 174 -7.52 6.01 22.76
C SER A 174 -6.94 4.64 22.36
N TYR A 175 -5.79 4.25 22.92
CA TYR A 175 -5.21 2.94 22.63
C TYR A 175 -6.17 1.80 22.98
N GLU A 176 -6.87 1.93 24.10
CA GLU A 176 -7.88 0.98 24.54
C GLU A 176 -9.02 0.82 23.51
N ASP A 177 -9.49 1.94 22.94
CA ASP A 177 -10.55 1.94 21.93
C ASP A 177 -10.10 1.29 20.59
N VAL A 178 -8.86 1.53 20.17
CA VAL A 178 -8.37 1.05 18.86
C VAL A 178 -7.79 -0.36 18.89
N LEU A 179 -7.33 -0.84 20.05
CA LEU A 179 -6.74 -2.18 20.20
C LEU A 179 -7.67 -3.31 19.69
N PRO A 180 -8.99 -3.32 19.99
CA PRO A 180 -9.91 -4.28 19.41
C PRO A 180 -9.90 -4.31 17.87
N TYR A 181 -9.70 -3.17 17.21
CA TYR A 181 -9.64 -3.08 15.75
C TYR A 181 -8.31 -3.57 15.18
N PHE A 182 -7.19 -3.34 15.89
CA PHE A 182 -5.92 -3.98 15.53
C PHE A 182 -6.04 -5.50 15.58
N LYS A 183 -6.63 -6.05 16.66
CA LYS A 183 -6.87 -7.49 16.82
C LYS A 183 -7.87 -8.03 15.79
N LYS A 184 -8.91 -7.27 15.44
CA LYS A 184 -9.90 -7.67 14.41
C LYS A 184 -9.29 -7.75 13.01
N SER A 185 -8.30 -6.92 12.72
CA SER A 185 -7.60 -6.87 11.43
C SER A 185 -6.55 -7.98 11.30
N GLU A 186 -5.78 -8.17 12.36
CA GLU A 186 -4.63 -9.05 12.42
C GLU A 186 -4.98 -10.54 12.46
N ASP A 187 -4.25 -11.31 11.69
CA ASP A 187 -4.11 -12.75 11.87
C ASP A 187 -2.64 -13.08 12.12
N LEU A 188 -2.26 -13.01 13.39
CA LEU A 188 -0.91 -13.36 13.82
C LEU A 188 -0.77 -14.88 13.80
N GLU A 189 -0.01 -15.36 12.83
CA GLU A 189 0.32 -16.77 12.69
C GLU A 189 1.44 -17.16 13.67
N ASN A 190 1.86 -18.42 13.60
CA ASN A 190 2.88 -19.03 14.46
C ASN A 190 4.14 -18.16 14.61
N GLY A 191 4.88 -18.37 15.71
CA GLY A 191 6.16 -17.70 15.94
C GLY A 191 6.32 -17.29 17.40
N ARG A 192 7.42 -16.60 17.69
CA ARG A 192 7.76 -16.20 19.06
C ARG A 192 6.72 -15.26 19.66
N VAL A 193 6.28 -14.25 18.92
CA VAL A 193 5.25 -13.31 19.40
C VAL A 193 3.95 -14.05 19.68
N ALA A 194 3.51 -14.93 18.79
CA ALA A 194 2.30 -15.72 18.98
C ALA A 194 2.38 -16.72 20.15
N ALA A 195 3.59 -17.18 20.49
CA ALA A 195 3.85 -18.05 21.64
C ALA A 195 4.05 -17.28 22.96
N SER A 196 4.04 -15.94 22.93
CA SER A 196 4.20 -15.12 24.14
C SER A 196 2.99 -15.25 25.08
N PRO A 197 3.18 -15.23 26.41
CA PRO A 197 2.07 -15.17 27.37
C PRO A 197 1.12 -13.98 27.16
N THR A 198 1.63 -12.87 26.61
CA THR A 198 0.86 -11.65 26.34
C THR A 198 0.15 -11.66 24.99
N ALA A 199 0.35 -12.69 24.16
CA ALA A 199 -0.09 -12.71 22.77
C ALA A 199 -1.61 -12.56 22.64
N THR A 200 -2.40 -13.31 23.41
CA THR A 200 -3.88 -13.29 23.32
C THR A 200 -4.49 -11.96 23.77
N HIS A 201 -3.80 -11.22 24.64
CA HIS A 201 -4.24 -9.92 25.12
C HIS A 201 -4.04 -8.86 24.03
N LEU A 202 -2.91 -8.89 23.32
CA LEU A 202 -2.48 -7.80 22.43
C LEU A 202 -2.66 -8.11 20.94
N HIS A 203 -2.70 -9.38 20.55
CA HIS A 203 -2.74 -9.80 19.16
C HIS A 203 -4.04 -10.52 18.79
N GLY A 204 -4.39 -10.40 17.51
CA GLY A 204 -5.52 -11.04 16.87
C GLY A 204 -5.14 -12.32 16.14
N ARG A 205 -6.09 -13.25 16.04
CA ARG A 205 -6.02 -14.44 15.19
C ARG A 205 -7.34 -14.56 14.43
N GLY A 206 -7.28 -15.01 13.18
CA GLY A 206 -8.44 -15.14 12.30
C GLY A 206 -8.91 -13.83 11.64
N GLY A 207 -8.14 -12.75 11.76
CA GLY A 207 -8.33 -11.54 10.95
C GLY A 207 -8.01 -11.77 9.46
N TYR A 208 -8.15 -10.72 8.66
CA TYR A 208 -7.88 -10.78 7.22
C TYR A 208 -6.40 -10.57 6.89
N LEU A 209 -5.68 -9.78 7.69
CA LEU A 209 -4.29 -9.40 7.42
C LEU A 209 -3.34 -10.42 8.05
N LYS A 210 -2.72 -11.24 7.21
CA LYS A 210 -1.72 -12.23 7.65
C LYS A 210 -0.46 -11.54 8.15
N VAL A 211 -0.09 -11.83 9.39
CA VAL A 211 1.11 -11.30 10.05
C VAL A 211 1.93 -12.47 10.58
N GLN A 212 3.21 -12.51 10.27
CA GLN A 212 4.12 -13.55 10.74
C GLN A 212 5.54 -13.02 10.87
N GLU A 213 6.39 -13.70 11.64
CA GLU A 213 7.84 -13.51 11.50
C GLU A 213 8.30 -14.11 10.16
N PRO A 214 9.15 -13.43 9.37
CA PRO A 214 9.69 -14.00 8.14
C PRO A 214 10.36 -15.36 8.40
N PRO A 215 10.04 -16.40 7.60
CA PRO A 215 10.56 -17.75 7.83
C PRO A 215 12.06 -17.85 7.55
N TRP A 216 12.58 -17.01 6.65
CA TRP A 216 14.00 -16.93 6.36
C TRP A 216 14.62 -15.71 7.06
N LYS A 217 15.70 -15.94 7.79
CA LYS A 217 16.44 -14.94 8.55
C LYS A 217 17.92 -15.03 8.17
N THR A 218 18.54 -13.89 7.88
CA THR A 218 19.99 -13.83 7.60
C THR A 218 20.79 -14.11 8.88
N PRO A 219 22.07 -14.52 8.79
CA PRO A 219 22.97 -14.59 9.94
C PRO A 219 23.16 -13.25 10.68
N LEU A 220 22.85 -12.12 10.03
CA LEU A 220 22.88 -10.80 10.66
C LEU A 220 21.78 -10.65 11.72
N GLY A 221 20.61 -11.27 11.55
CA GLY A 221 19.51 -11.16 12.52
C GLY A 221 19.93 -11.53 13.95
N PRO A 222 20.45 -12.75 14.20
CA PRO A 222 21.00 -13.12 15.50
C PRO A 222 22.14 -12.22 15.99
N ALA A 223 22.97 -11.69 15.08
CA ALA A 223 24.05 -10.77 15.45
C ALA A 223 23.52 -9.44 15.99
N PHE A 224 22.51 -8.85 15.36
CA PHE A 224 21.84 -7.64 15.86
C PHE A 224 21.17 -7.87 17.22
N LEU A 225 20.54 -9.02 17.45
CA LEU A 225 19.97 -9.35 18.76
C LEU A 225 21.04 -9.53 19.85
N ARG A 226 22.23 -10.06 19.51
CA ARG A 226 23.35 -10.13 20.46
C ARG A 226 23.89 -8.74 20.80
N ALA A 227 24.09 -7.89 19.79
CA ALA A 227 24.51 -6.51 20.01
C ALA A 227 23.52 -5.76 20.93
N GLY A 228 22.22 -5.96 20.73
CA GLY A 228 21.21 -5.40 21.63
C GLY A 228 21.35 -5.87 23.08
N ARG A 229 21.67 -7.15 23.30
CA ARG A 229 21.94 -7.69 24.66
C ARG A 229 23.21 -7.12 25.27
N GLU A 230 24.28 -6.96 24.49
CA GLU A 230 25.53 -6.34 24.95
C GLU A 230 25.32 -4.89 25.39
N LEU A 231 24.36 -4.19 24.75
CA LEU A 231 23.91 -2.86 25.14
C LEU A 231 22.93 -2.83 26.34
N GLY A 232 22.58 -3.99 26.89
CA GLY A 232 21.70 -4.11 28.06
C GLY A 232 20.21 -4.17 27.75
N TYR A 233 19.79 -4.32 26.49
CA TYR A 233 18.38 -4.48 26.14
C TYR A 233 17.91 -5.93 26.31
N GLU A 234 16.67 -6.10 26.79
CA GLU A 234 15.93 -7.35 26.62
C GLU A 234 15.75 -7.58 25.11
N THR A 235 16.16 -8.75 24.58
CA THR A 235 15.93 -9.09 23.17
C THR A 235 15.70 -10.59 23.01
N PRO A 236 14.87 -11.02 22.04
CA PRO A 236 14.00 -10.18 21.20
C PRO A 236 12.74 -9.70 21.94
N VAL A 237 12.36 -8.43 21.77
CA VAL A 237 11.11 -7.87 22.32
C VAL A 237 9.90 -8.13 21.41
N ASP A 238 8.69 -8.08 21.96
CA ASP A 238 7.51 -7.77 21.15
C ASP A 238 7.35 -6.25 21.10
N TYR A 239 7.74 -5.65 19.98
CA TYR A 239 7.70 -4.20 19.81
C TYR A 239 6.28 -3.65 19.60
N ASN A 240 5.28 -4.51 19.45
CA ASN A 240 3.86 -4.12 19.51
C ASN A 240 3.26 -4.36 20.91
N GLY A 241 4.09 -4.82 21.85
CA GLY A 241 3.75 -5.11 23.23
C GLY A 241 3.94 -3.92 24.18
N PRO A 242 3.77 -4.14 25.50
CA PRO A 242 3.81 -3.07 26.50
C PRO A 242 5.22 -2.49 26.73
N ARG A 243 6.26 -3.22 26.32
CA ARG A 243 7.67 -2.79 26.45
C ARG A 243 8.33 -2.83 25.07
N PRO A 244 8.06 -1.83 24.21
CA PRO A 244 8.42 -1.91 22.80
C PRO A 244 9.90 -1.60 22.53
N LEU A 245 10.60 -1.00 23.49
CA LEU A 245 12.00 -0.60 23.35
C LEU A 245 12.92 -1.82 23.37
N GLY A 246 13.62 -2.07 22.27
CA GLY A 246 14.63 -3.12 22.17
C GLY A 246 14.90 -3.53 20.74
N PHE A 247 15.52 -4.69 20.58
CA PHE A 247 15.80 -5.30 19.28
C PHE A 247 14.90 -6.50 19.08
N SER A 248 14.46 -6.75 17.86
CA SER A 248 13.60 -7.89 17.55
C SER A 248 13.68 -8.31 16.09
N TYR A 249 13.21 -9.52 15.80
CA TYR A 249 12.84 -9.87 14.44
C TYR A 249 11.59 -9.09 14.05
N VAL A 250 11.55 -8.57 12.83
CA VAL A 250 10.36 -7.90 12.31
C VAL A 250 9.22 -8.92 12.15
N LEU A 251 8.02 -8.52 12.50
CA LEU A 251 6.79 -9.07 11.96
C LEU A 251 6.55 -8.47 10.58
N ALA A 252 6.04 -9.28 9.68
CA ALA A 252 5.79 -8.90 8.30
C ALA A 252 4.37 -9.29 7.86
N THR A 253 3.74 -8.44 7.05
CA THR A 253 2.48 -8.73 6.37
C THR A 253 2.73 -9.68 5.19
N THR A 254 2.90 -10.96 5.50
CA THR A 254 3.22 -12.03 4.54
C THR A 254 2.40 -13.28 4.83
N ASP A 255 2.08 -14.05 3.79
CA ASP A 255 1.45 -15.37 3.86
C ASP A 255 2.31 -16.35 3.04
N ARG A 256 2.80 -17.41 3.70
CA ARG A 256 3.60 -18.48 3.06
C ARG A 256 4.73 -17.96 2.17
N GLY A 257 5.44 -16.91 2.63
CA GLY A 257 6.60 -16.32 1.96
C GLY A 257 6.26 -15.29 0.87
N THR A 258 4.98 -15.02 0.63
CA THR A 258 4.51 -14.01 -0.32
C THR A 258 3.95 -12.80 0.42
N ARG A 259 3.96 -11.63 -0.21
CA ARG A 259 3.31 -10.42 0.31
C ARG A 259 1.81 -10.64 0.53
N CYS A 260 1.32 -10.26 1.71
CA CYS A 260 -0.10 -10.07 2.01
C CYS A 260 -0.44 -8.57 1.88
N SER A 261 -0.86 -8.13 0.68
CA SER A 261 -1.30 -6.76 0.44
C SER A 261 -2.70 -6.53 1.01
N ALA A 262 -3.13 -5.26 1.11
CA ALA A 262 -4.49 -4.93 1.53
C ALA A 262 -5.55 -5.47 0.56
N SER A 263 -5.25 -5.54 -0.75
CA SER A 263 -6.15 -6.15 -1.74
C SER A 263 -6.30 -7.65 -1.48
N LYS A 264 -5.19 -8.38 -1.27
CA LYS A 264 -5.21 -9.80 -0.93
C LYS A 264 -5.94 -10.10 0.36
N ALA A 265 -5.67 -9.31 1.40
CA ALA A 265 -6.28 -9.49 2.70
C ALA A 265 -7.79 -9.18 2.65
N PHE A 266 -8.18 -8.03 2.10
CA PHE A 266 -9.53 -7.50 2.31
C PHE A 266 -10.44 -7.54 1.07
N LEU A 267 -9.91 -7.55 -0.15
CA LEU A 267 -10.73 -7.48 -1.37
C LEU A 267 -10.88 -8.83 -2.07
N ARG A 268 -9.78 -9.57 -2.25
CA ARG A 268 -9.83 -10.88 -2.92
C ARG A 268 -10.81 -11.86 -2.26
N PRO A 269 -10.91 -11.98 -0.92
CA PRO A 269 -11.85 -12.90 -0.29
C PRO A 269 -13.32 -12.55 -0.55
N ILE A 270 -13.62 -11.30 -0.89
CA ILE A 270 -14.99 -10.78 -1.03
C ILE A 270 -15.32 -10.40 -2.48
N ARG A 271 -14.43 -10.69 -3.44
CA ARG A 271 -14.49 -10.26 -4.84
C ARG A 271 -15.77 -10.66 -5.60
N HIS A 272 -16.53 -11.61 -5.06
CA HIS A 272 -17.79 -12.09 -5.61
C HIS A 272 -19.02 -11.63 -4.81
N ARG A 273 -18.87 -10.74 -3.82
CA ARG A 273 -20.02 -10.15 -3.12
C ARG A 273 -20.85 -9.35 -4.12
N PRO A 274 -22.17 -9.60 -4.23
CA PRO A 274 -23.02 -8.99 -5.26
C PRO A 274 -23.21 -7.48 -5.06
N ASN A 275 -22.97 -6.99 -3.85
CA ASN A 275 -23.09 -5.58 -3.48
C ASN A 275 -21.78 -4.79 -3.54
N LEU A 276 -20.68 -5.41 -4.01
CA LEU A 276 -19.41 -4.74 -4.29
C LEU A 276 -19.23 -4.56 -5.79
N THR A 277 -19.04 -3.32 -6.25
CA THR A 277 -18.56 -3.01 -7.59
C THR A 277 -17.17 -2.40 -7.50
N VAL A 278 -16.22 -2.87 -8.31
CA VAL A 278 -14.85 -2.34 -8.36
C VAL A 278 -14.57 -1.78 -9.74
N ALA A 279 -14.06 -0.55 -9.82
CA ALA A 279 -13.62 0.09 -11.06
C ALA A 279 -12.12 0.35 -10.99
N LYS A 280 -11.34 -0.45 -11.71
CA LYS A 280 -9.88 -0.30 -11.86
C LYS A 280 -9.56 0.72 -12.94
N ARG A 281 -8.31 1.20 -12.97
CA ARG A 281 -7.79 2.14 -13.98
C ARG A 281 -8.71 3.36 -14.18
N THR A 282 -9.29 3.83 -13.08
CA THR A 282 -10.31 4.87 -13.02
C THR A 282 -9.89 5.94 -12.02
N THR A 283 -9.66 7.15 -12.49
CA THR A 283 -9.16 8.24 -11.63
C THR A 283 -10.27 9.20 -11.27
N VAL A 284 -10.60 9.30 -9.99
CA VAL A 284 -11.51 10.35 -9.48
C VAL A 284 -10.82 11.70 -9.56
N THR A 285 -11.48 12.68 -10.17
CA THR A 285 -10.93 14.02 -10.41
C THR A 285 -11.64 15.11 -9.62
N LYS A 286 -12.85 14.85 -9.11
CA LYS A 286 -13.60 15.80 -8.29
C LYS A 286 -14.65 15.10 -7.43
N VAL A 287 -14.80 15.52 -6.18
CA VAL A 287 -15.98 15.22 -5.34
C VAL A 287 -17.07 16.23 -5.69
N LEU A 288 -18.27 15.73 -5.93
CA LEU A 288 -19.44 16.55 -6.21
C LEU A 288 -20.08 16.94 -4.87
N ILE A 289 -20.02 18.24 -4.56
CA ILE A 289 -20.48 18.81 -3.29
C ILE A 289 -21.49 19.90 -3.59
N ASP A 290 -22.66 19.85 -2.96
CA ASP A 290 -23.66 20.90 -3.05
C ASP A 290 -23.17 22.14 -2.27
N PRO A 291 -23.07 23.32 -2.90
CA PRO A 291 -22.46 24.49 -2.27
C PRO A 291 -23.32 25.10 -1.16
N GLY A 292 -24.64 24.86 -1.14
CA GLY A 292 -25.54 25.38 -0.11
C GLY A 292 -25.54 24.52 1.15
N THR A 293 -25.74 23.23 0.98
CA THR A 293 -25.84 22.23 2.06
C THR A 293 -24.49 21.66 2.49
N LYS A 294 -23.44 21.87 1.69
CA LYS A 294 -22.10 21.27 1.85
C LYS A 294 -22.10 19.74 1.81
N ARG A 295 -23.18 19.12 1.32
CA ARG A 295 -23.30 17.66 1.21
C ARG A 295 -22.56 17.14 -0.02
N ALA A 296 -21.66 16.18 0.19
CA ALA A 296 -21.11 15.37 -0.90
C ALA A 296 -22.18 14.40 -1.42
N TYR A 297 -22.39 14.37 -2.73
CA TYR A 297 -23.46 13.57 -3.36
C TYR A 297 -22.94 12.67 -4.49
N GLY A 298 -21.65 12.67 -4.77
CA GLY A 298 -21.05 11.83 -5.80
C GLY A 298 -19.62 12.21 -6.13
N VAL A 299 -19.09 11.61 -7.19
CA VAL A 299 -17.76 11.91 -7.71
C VAL A 299 -17.78 11.97 -9.24
N ARG A 300 -16.89 12.79 -9.79
CA ARG A 300 -16.51 12.78 -11.19
C ARG A 300 -15.20 12.03 -11.35
N PHE A 301 -15.11 11.22 -12.39
CA PHE A 301 -13.94 10.40 -12.66
C PHE A 301 -13.65 10.33 -14.17
N VAL A 302 -12.43 9.93 -14.49
CA VAL A 302 -11.98 9.60 -15.84
C VAL A 302 -11.69 8.11 -15.92
N ARG A 303 -12.32 7.44 -16.90
CA ARG A 303 -12.08 6.03 -17.25
C ARG A 303 -12.05 5.90 -18.76
N ASN A 304 -11.07 5.19 -19.32
CA ASN A 304 -10.93 5.03 -20.78
C ASN A 304 -10.95 6.37 -21.55
N ARG A 305 -10.30 7.40 -20.96
CA ARG A 305 -10.27 8.79 -21.48
C ARG A 305 -11.64 9.49 -21.55
N GLN A 306 -12.68 8.90 -20.98
CA GLN A 306 -14.01 9.50 -20.89
C GLN A 306 -14.25 10.01 -19.48
N THR A 307 -14.82 11.21 -19.38
CA THR A 307 -15.24 11.79 -18.11
C THR A 307 -16.67 11.37 -17.82
N SER A 308 -16.92 10.87 -16.62
CA SER A 308 -18.24 10.44 -16.17
C SER A 308 -18.45 10.79 -14.71
N SER A 309 -19.66 10.59 -14.20
CA SER A 309 -19.99 10.85 -12.80
C SER A 309 -20.87 9.75 -12.24
N VAL A 310 -20.72 9.50 -10.94
CA VAL A 310 -21.51 8.54 -10.18
C VAL A 310 -21.94 9.16 -8.87
N TYR A 311 -23.15 8.83 -8.42
CA TYR A 311 -23.76 9.43 -7.25
C TYR A 311 -23.70 8.50 -6.02
N ALA A 312 -23.62 9.10 -4.83
CA ALA A 312 -23.68 8.40 -3.56
C ALA A 312 -24.98 8.76 -2.83
N ARG A 313 -25.76 7.76 -2.38
CA ARG A 313 -26.97 7.98 -1.57
C ARG A 313 -26.62 8.40 -0.15
N LYS A 314 -25.55 7.82 0.40
CA LYS A 314 -25.09 8.07 1.76
C LYS A 314 -23.83 8.92 1.72
N GLU A 315 -22.69 8.32 1.40
CA GLU A 315 -21.39 8.97 1.61
C GLU A 315 -20.41 8.74 0.46
N VAL A 316 -19.53 9.73 0.26
CA VAL A 316 -18.28 9.58 -0.50
C VAL A 316 -17.15 9.49 0.51
N ILE A 317 -16.38 8.40 0.47
CA ILE A 317 -15.31 8.12 1.43
C ILE A 317 -13.97 8.21 0.72
N LEU A 318 -13.13 9.18 1.12
CA LEU A 318 -11.82 9.39 0.52
C LEU A 318 -10.76 8.51 1.18
N CYS A 319 -10.26 7.54 0.43
CA CYS A 319 -9.17 6.64 0.81
C CYS A 319 -8.00 6.72 -0.18
N ALA A 320 -7.81 7.88 -0.82
CA ALA A 320 -6.79 8.09 -1.85
C ALA A 320 -5.37 8.27 -1.28
N GLY A 321 -5.22 8.28 0.05
CA GLY A 321 -3.95 8.42 0.76
C GLY A 321 -3.63 9.86 1.15
N ALA A 322 -2.59 10.03 1.98
CA ALA A 322 -2.26 11.31 2.62
C ALA A 322 -1.89 12.44 1.64
N LEU A 323 -1.51 12.12 0.39
CA LEU A 323 -1.22 13.12 -0.65
C LEU A 323 -2.43 13.38 -1.56
N ASN A 324 -3.09 12.32 -2.04
CA ASN A 324 -4.14 12.48 -3.06
C ASN A 324 -5.50 12.86 -2.45
N SER A 325 -5.80 12.45 -1.20
CA SER A 325 -7.04 12.86 -0.54
C SER A 325 -7.12 14.39 -0.35
N PRO A 326 -6.12 15.09 0.24
CA PRO A 326 -6.19 16.55 0.34
C PRO A 326 -6.13 17.24 -1.03
N GLN A 327 -5.35 16.71 -2.00
CA GLN A 327 -5.37 17.23 -3.36
C GLN A 327 -6.76 17.17 -3.99
N LEU A 328 -7.46 16.03 -3.87
CA LEU A 328 -8.79 15.85 -4.41
C LEU A 328 -9.82 16.75 -3.71
N LEU A 329 -9.71 16.95 -2.40
CA LEU A 329 -10.54 17.92 -1.66
C LEU A 329 -10.33 19.34 -2.20
N MET A 330 -9.07 19.76 -2.40
CA MET A 330 -8.75 21.07 -2.96
C MET A 330 -9.31 21.23 -4.38
N LEU A 331 -9.16 20.24 -5.26
CA LEU A 331 -9.78 20.22 -6.60
C LEU A 331 -11.33 20.26 -6.56
N SER A 332 -11.90 19.89 -5.41
CA SER A 332 -13.35 19.90 -5.15
C SER A 332 -13.83 21.18 -4.48
N GLY A 333 -12.95 22.15 -4.23
CA GLY A 333 -13.29 23.42 -3.59
C GLY A 333 -13.23 23.40 -2.06
N VAL A 334 -12.67 22.35 -1.45
CA VAL A 334 -12.49 22.23 0.00
C VAL A 334 -11.00 22.37 0.32
N GLY A 335 -10.61 23.53 0.85
CA GLY A 335 -9.20 23.86 1.09
C GLY A 335 -8.99 25.36 1.30
N PRO A 336 -7.72 25.81 1.41
CA PRO A 336 -7.41 27.19 1.76
C PRO A 336 -7.92 28.16 0.68
N ALA A 337 -8.83 29.06 1.04
CA ALA A 337 -9.56 29.88 0.08
C ALA A 337 -8.66 30.71 -0.86
N GLU A 338 -7.59 31.29 -0.32
CA GLU A 338 -6.61 32.07 -1.11
C GLU A 338 -5.91 31.19 -2.15
N HIS A 339 -5.45 30.01 -1.76
CA HIS A 339 -4.78 29.06 -2.66
C HIS A 339 -5.74 28.60 -3.76
N LEU A 340 -6.97 28.20 -3.40
CA LEU A 340 -7.98 27.75 -4.34
C LEU A 340 -8.34 28.85 -5.37
N THR A 341 -8.52 30.08 -4.91
CA THR A 341 -8.79 31.23 -5.77
C THR A 341 -7.65 31.47 -6.76
N LYS A 342 -6.40 31.39 -6.31
CA LYS A 342 -5.21 31.56 -7.15
C LYS A 342 -5.12 30.55 -8.29
N ILE A 343 -5.60 29.32 -8.08
CA ILE A 343 -5.62 28.26 -9.11
C ILE A 343 -6.96 28.15 -9.85
N GLY A 344 -7.89 29.08 -9.62
CA GLY A 344 -9.18 29.14 -10.32
C GLY A 344 -10.20 28.08 -9.90
N VAL A 345 -10.09 27.53 -8.68
CA VAL A 345 -11.07 26.57 -8.13
C VAL A 345 -12.08 27.32 -7.25
N PRO A 346 -13.39 27.24 -7.54
CA PRO A 346 -14.41 27.86 -6.68
C PRO A 346 -14.38 27.28 -5.25
N VAL A 347 -14.37 28.17 -4.26
CA VAL A 347 -14.33 27.79 -2.85
C VAL A 347 -15.71 27.32 -2.39
N VAL A 348 -15.77 26.06 -1.96
CA VAL A 348 -16.94 25.46 -1.30
C VAL A 348 -16.78 25.57 0.22
N SER A 349 -15.60 25.31 0.76
CA SER A 349 -15.31 25.43 2.19
C SER A 349 -13.86 25.82 2.41
N ASP A 350 -13.64 26.86 3.19
CA ASP A 350 -12.30 27.30 3.59
C ASP A 350 -11.83 26.47 4.79
N LEU A 351 -10.89 25.55 4.54
CA LEU A 351 -10.32 24.67 5.56
C LEU A 351 -8.82 24.51 5.30
N PRO A 352 -7.99 24.25 6.32
CA PRO A 352 -6.54 24.09 6.17
C PRO A 352 -6.17 22.72 5.57
N VAL A 353 -6.81 22.32 4.48
CA VAL A 353 -6.53 21.07 3.76
C VAL A 353 -5.12 21.13 3.17
N GLY A 354 -4.35 20.06 3.36
CA GLY A 354 -2.95 19.95 2.92
C GLY A 354 -1.93 20.44 3.94
N TYR A 355 -2.35 21.02 5.06
CA TYR A 355 -1.47 21.38 6.18
C TYR A 355 -1.24 20.21 7.13
N ASN A 356 -0.28 20.38 8.05
CA ASN A 356 0.11 19.39 9.06
C ASN A 356 0.61 18.05 8.47
N LEU A 357 1.20 18.09 7.26
CA LEU A 357 1.87 16.94 6.68
C LEU A 357 3.08 16.55 7.55
N GLN A 358 3.08 15.31 7.99
CA GLN A 358 4.15 14.69 8.77
C GLN A 358 4.60 13.42 8.05
N ASP A 359 5.90 13.17 8.07
CA ASP A 359 6.50 11.92 7.59
C ASP A 359 7.74 11.61 8.43
N HIS A 360 8.16 10.35 8.43
CA HIS A 360 9.41 9.94 9.07
C HIS A 360 10.58 10.15 8.11
N VAL A 361 11.47 11.08 8.45
CA VAL A 361 12.73 11.24 7.74
C VAL A 361 13.55 9.96 7.95
N SER A 362 13.95 9.33 6.85
CA SER A 362 14.81 8.15 6.88
C SER A 362 16.10 8.43 6.14
N MET A 363 17.21 7.94 6.69
CA MET A 363 18.48 7.89 5.99
C MET A 363 18.53 6.58 5.21
N ALA A 364 18.58 6.68 3.88
CA ALA A 364 18.81 5.54 3.01
C ALA A 364 20.27 5.08 3.15
N GLY A 365 20.56 4.29 4.19
CA GLY A 365 21.75 3.46 4.27
C GLY A 365 22.80 3.90 5.27
N LEU A 366 23.09 2.97 6.20
CA LEU A 366 24.45 2.68 6.65
C LEU A 366 24.81 1.34 5.98
N VAL A 367 25.54 1.41 4.87
CA VAL A 367 25.90 0.21 4.10
C VAL A 367 27.28 -0.27 4.54
N PHE A 368 27.37 -1.55 4.91
CA PHE A 368 28.62 -2.18 5.31
C PHE A 368 28.96 -3.30 4.34
N LEU A 369 30.24 -3.36 3.96
CA LEU A 369 30.76 -4.53 3.27
C LEU A 369 30.83 -5.69 4.26
N VAL A 370 30.35 -6.85 3.84
CA VAL A 370 30.42 -8.10 4.61
C VAL A 370 31.15 -9.15 3.80
N ASN A 371 31.93 -10.00 4.47
CA ASN A 371 32.70 -11.05 3.81
C ASN A 371 31.87 -12.33 3.55
N GLN A 372 30.54 -12.25 3.68
CA GLN A 372 29.63 -13.37 3.49
C GLN A 372 28.69 -13.11 2.31
N SER A 373 28.42 -14.15 1.52
CA SER A 373 27.48 -14.12 0.39
C SER A 373 26.00 -14.21 0.84
N VAL A 374 25.63 -13.44 1.87
CA VAL A 374 24.29 -13.46 2.49
C VAL A 374 23.53 -12.14 2.31
N THR A 375 24.13 -11.20 1.59
CA THR A 375 23.60 -9.87 1.27
C THR A 375 23.52 -9.68 -0.24
N ILE A 376 22.83 -8.61 -0.66
CA ILE A 376 22.78 -8.19 -2.06
C ILE A 376 23.83 -7.12 -2.31
N VAL A 377 24.52 -7.20 -3.45
CA VAL A 377 25.31 -6.08 -3.96
C VAL A 377 24.36 -5.18 -4.73
N GLU A 378 24.05 -4.01 -4.17
CA GLU A 378 22.99 -3.14 -4.67
C GLU A 378 23.19 -2.76 -6.15
N SER A 379 24.41 -2.47 -6.58
CA SER A 379 24.70 -2.15 -7.99
C SER A 379 24.36 -3.30 -8.93
N ARG A 380 24.72 -4.54 -8.56
CA ARG A 380 24.37 -5.76 -9.31
C ARG A 380 22.88 -6.10 -9.21
N TYR A 381 22.22 -5.64 -8.18
CA TYR A 381 20.79 -5.86 -8.01
C TYR A 381 19.99 -4.82 -8.81
N ARG A 382 20.29 -3.53 -8.71
CA ARG A 382 19.59 -2.47 -9.46
C ARG A 382 19.97 -2.45 -10.94
N HIS A 383 21.21 -2.83 -11.28
CA HIS A 383 21.74 -2.90 -12.63
C HIS A 383 22.39 -4.29 -12.89
N PRO A 384 21.59 -5.37 -12.92
CA PRO A 384 22.09 -6.73 -13.07
C PRO A 384 22.64 -7.03 -14.46
#